data_AF-A0A3D8GM26-F1
#
_entry.id   AF-A0A3D8GM26-F1
#
_cell.length_a   1.000
_cell.length_b   1.000
_cell.length_c   1.000
_cell.angle_alpha   90.00
_cell.angle_beta   90.00
_cell.angle_gamma   90.00
#
_symmetry.space_group_name_H-M   'P 1'
#
loop_
_entity.id
_entity.type
_entity.pdbx_description
1 polymer ?
#
loop_
_entity_poly.entity_id
_entity_poly.type
_entity_poly.pdbx_seq_one_letter_code
_entity_poly.pdbx_strand_id
1 'polypeptide(L)'
;MIDENNHHFVISKEDWSLHRKGQDDQQRHQEKVQEAIRNNLPDLITEESIIMSNGRDVVKIPIRSLDEYKIRYNYDKNKHVGQGNGKSKVGDVVARDSSGDKKGPGKGQGAGDQAGEDYFEAEVSMMELEEALFKQLELPNLKRKEQEEHVVEHIEFNDIRKTGLMGNIDKKRTMMSAFKRNAMHGKPAFHPIYNEDLKFKTWNEIIKPDSKAVVLAMMDTSGSMGLWEKYMARSFFFWMTRFLRTKYETVEIEFIAHHTEAKVVTEEDFFSKGESGGTICSSAYRKALELIQNKYDPVKFNIYPFHFSDGDNLTSDNARCVKLVEELMKVSNMFGYGEVNQYNRHSTLMTAYKNIKNEKFRHYILKQKSDVFNAMRSFFSNEEGKKYA
;
A
#
# COMPACT_ATOMS: atom_id res chain seq x y z
N MET A 1 11.30 10.63 -76.75
CA MET A 1 10.36 9.75 -76.00
C MET A 1 11.18 9.11 -74.90
N ILE A 2 11.01 9.56 -73.66
CA ILE A 2 11.73 9.02 -72.48
C ILE A 2 10.69 8.82 -71.39
N ASP A 3 10.86 7.70 -70.71
CA ASP A 3 9.93 6.95 -69.85
C ASP A 3 9.35 7.69 -68.66
N GLU A 4 8.03 7.54 -68.47
CA GLU A 4 7.35 7.78 -67.20
C GLU A 4 7.43 6.52 -66.35
N ASN A 5 8.26 6.58 -65.31
CA ASN A 5 8.51 5.50 -64.37
C ASN A 5 7.33 5.38 -63.37
N ASN A 6 6.28 4.67 -63.77
CA ASN A 6 5.09 4.45 -62.94
C ASN A 6 5.32 3.30 -61.95
N HIS A 7 6.02 3.59 -60.84
CA HIS A 7 6.20 2.63 -59.75
C HIS A 7 4.91 2.49 -58.93
N HIS A 8 4.14 1.42 -59.19
CA HIS A 8 3.07 1.00 -58.31
C HIS A 8 3.64 0.36 -57.04
N PHE A 9 3.57 1.07 -55.92
CA PHE A 9 3.87 0.51 -54.60
C PHE A 9 2.62 -0.16 -54.04
N VAL A 10 2.72 -1.46 -53.71
CA VAL A 10 1.71 -2.16 -52.91
C VAL A 10 2.06 -1.94 -51.44
N ILE A 11 1.30 -1.10 -50.76
CA ILE A 11 1.41 -0.93 -49.30
C ILE A 11 0.59 -2.07 -48.66
N SER A 12 1.24 -3.17 -48.30
CA SER A 12 0.62 -4.16 -47.42
C SER A 12 0.67 -3.65 -45.98
N LYS A 13 -0.49 -3.56 -45.35
CA LYS A 13 -0.59 -3.27 -43.91
C LYS A 13 -0.77 -4.60 -43.19
N GLU A 14 0.33 -5.22 -42.79
CA GLU A 14 0.27 -6.42 -41.96
C GLU A 14 -0.26 -6.04 -40.58
N ASP A 15 -1.27 -6.78 -40.11
CA ASP A 15 -1.83 -6.58 -38.78
C ASP A 15 -0.94 -7.26 -37.74
N TRP A 16 0.05 -6.52 -37.26
CA TRP A 16 0.99 -6.99 -36.24
C TRP A 16 0.34 -7.22 -34.86
N SER A 17 -0.98 -6.99 -34.69
CA SER A 17 -1.69 -7.31 -33.45
C SER A 17 -1.63 -8.80 -33.08
N LEU A 18 -1.56 -9.70 -34.07
CA LEU A 18 -1.46 -11.15 -33.86
C LEU A 18 -0.11 -11.61 -33.24
N HIS A 19 0.93 -10.78 -33.29
CA HIS A 19 2.26 -11.10 -32.74
C HIS A 19 2.45 -10.63 -31.28
N ARG A 20 1.43 -10.03 -30.66
CA ARG A 20 1.51 -9.57 -29.25
C ARG A 20 1.17 -10.64 -28.21
N LYS A 21 0.86 -11.87 -28.63
CA LYS A 21 0.47 -12.96 -27.72
C LYS A 21 1.41 -13.11 -26.51
N GLY A 22 2.73 -12.99 -26.71
CA GLY A 22 3.69 -13.05 -25.61
C GLY A 22 3.55 -11.90 -24.59
N GLN A 23 3.30 -10.68 -25.06
CA GLN A 23 3.06 -9.52 -24.19
C GLN A 23 1.72 -9.66 -23.46
N ASP A 24 0.68 -10.12 -24.16
CA ASP A 24 -0.65 -10.32 -23.58
C ASP A 24 -0.66 -11.43 -22.53
N ASP A 25 0.06 -12.53 -22.77
CA ASP A 25 0.20 -13.63 -21.82
C ASP A 25 1.08 -13.22 -20.62
N GLN A 26 2.12 -12.40 -20.84
CA GLN A 26 2.91 -11.80 -19.76
C GLN A 26 2.05 -10.87 -18.90
N GLN A 27 1.23 -10.01 -19.50
CA GLN A 27 0.31 -9.14 -18.78
C GLN A 27 -0.70 -9.95 -17.97
N ARG A 28 -1.31 -10.98 -18.57
CA ARG A 28 -2.24 -11.88 -17.86
C ARG A 28 -1.57 -12.60 -16.69
N HIS A 29 -0.32 -13.03 -16.86
CA HIS A 29 0.45 -13.63 -15.78
C HIS A 29 0.68 -12.63 -14.64
N GLN A 30 1.11 -11.39 -14.96
CA GLN A 30 1.27 -10.33 -13.97
C GLN A 30 -0.03 -10.02 -13.23
N GLU A 31 -1.16 -9.93 -13.93
CA GLU A 31 -2.49 -9.72 -13.34
C GLU A 31 -2.85 -10.84 -12.35
N LYS A 32 -2.57 -12.11 -12.70
CA LYS A 32 -2.80 -13.25 -11.80
C LYS A 32 -1.87 -13.26 -10.60
N VAL A 33 -0.61 -12.90 -10.78
CA VAL A 33 0.34 -12.75 -9.66
C VAL A 33 -0.16 -11.66 -8.72
N GLN A 34 -0.58 -10.50 -9.24
CA GLN A 34 -1.18 -9.43 -8.44
C GLN A 34 -2.47 -9.87 -7.72
N GLU A 35 -3.32 -10.65 -8.39
CA GLU A 35 -4.54 -11.21 -7.80
C GLU A 35 -4.21 -12.22 -6.68
N ALA A 36 -3.24 -13.11 -6.90
CA ALA A 36 -2.78 -14.07 -5.91
C ALA A 36 -2.14 -13.38 -4.70
N ILE A 37 -1.32 -12.35 -4.93
CA ILE A 37 -0.79 -11.48 -3.88
C ILE A 37 -1.95 -10.88 -3.10
N ARG A 38 -2.95 -10.28 -3.76
CA ARG A 38 -4.07 -9.62 -3.09
C ARG A 38 -4.93 -10.57 -2.25
N ASN A 39 -5.15 -11.79 -2.74
CA ASN A 39 -5.95 -12.80 -2.05
C ASN A 39 -5.21 -13.38 -0.84
N ASN A 40 -3.90 -13.56 -0.94
CA ASN A 40 -3.06 -14.13 0.13
C ASN A 40 -2.37 -13.07 1.00
N LEU A 41 -2.54 -11.78 0.70
CA LEU A 41 -1.88 -10.67 1.39
C LEU A 41 -2.03 -10.72 2.93
N PRO A 42 -3.23 -11.02 3.49
CA PRO A 42 -3.40 -11.08 4.94
C PRO A 42 -2.53 -12.15 5.60
N ASP A 43 -2.31 -13.27 4.92
CA ASP A 43 -1.52 -14.38 5.45
C ASP A 43 -0.02 -14.11 5.28
N LEU A 44 0.40 -13.61 4.11
CA LEU A 44 1.79 -13.30 3.79
C LEU A 44 2.40 -12.27 4.74
N ILE A 45 1.67 -11.19 5.04
CA ILE A 45 2.10 -10.12 5.96
C ILE A 45 2.46 -10.66 7.35
N THR A 46 1.89 -11.80 7.71
CA THR A 46 2.04 -12.39 9.03
C THR A 46 2.92 -13.63 9.03
N GLU A 47 3.73 -13.81 8.00
CA GLU A 47 4.80 -14.78 7.99
C GLU A 47 6.03 -14.26 8.75
N GLU A 48 6.53 -15.09 9.66
CA GLU A 48 7.59 -14.73 10.59
C GLU A 48 8.94 -14.52 9.86
N SER A 49 9.12 -15.21 8.73
CA SER A 49 10.21 -15.01 7.79
C SER A 49 10.33 -13.57 7.30
N ILE A 50 9.21 -12.87 7.14
CA ILE A 50 9.20 -11.50 6.63
C ILE A 50 9.59 -10.49 7.71
N ILE A 51 9.20 -10.74 8.96
CA ILE A 51 9.44 -9.82 10.09
C ILE A 51 10.89 -9.94 10.58
N MET A 52 11.47 -11.14 10.50
CA MET A 52 12.85 -11.40 10.95
C MET A 52 13.90 -11.20 9.85
N SER A 53 13.52 -10.89 8.60
CA SER A 53 14.45 -10.75 7.48
C SER A 53 14.81 -9.30 7.16
N ASN A 54 16.06 -9.09 6.75
CA ASN A 54 16.63 -7.79 6.38
C ASN A 54 16.24 -7.33 4.95
N GLY A 55 15.00 -7.60 4.52
CA GLY A 55 14.42 -7.03 3.30
C GLY A 55 14.96 -7.56 1.96
N ARG A 56 15.74 -8.66 1.95
CA ARG A 56 16.28 -9.27 0.72
C ARG A 56 15.63 -10.60 0.33
N ASP A 57 14.60 -11.01 1.06
CA ASP A 57 14.02 -12.33 0.87
C ASP A 57 12.91 -12.29 -0.18
N VAL A 58 12.84 -13.38 -0.94
CA VAL A 58 11.85 -13.64 -1.98
C VAL A 58 10.79 -14.57 -1.39
N VAL A 59 9.52 -14.17 -1.45
CA VAL A 59 8.41 -14.94 -0.91
C VAL A 59 7.77 -15.75 -2.03
N LYS A 60 7.57 -17.05 -1.81
CA LYS A 60 7.00 -17.94 -2.80
C LYS A 60 5.50 -18.05 -2.61
N ILE A 61 4.74 -17.62 -3.62
CA ILE A 61 3.27 -17.67 -3.60
C ILE A 61 2.80 -18.73 -4.59
N PRO A 62 1.97 -19.70 -4.17
CA PRO A 62 1.37 -20.64 -5.10
C PRO A 62 0.36 -19.92 -6.01
N ILE A 63 0.65 -19.90 -7.30
CA ILE A 63 -0.26 -19.44 -8.34
C ILE A 63 -0.84 -20.65 -9.06
N ARG A 64 -2.13 -20.58 -9.40
CA ARG A 64 -2.77 -21.62 -10.22
C ARG A 64 -2.14 -21.65 -11.60
N SER A 65 -1.76 -22.85 -12.04
CA SER A 65 -1.27 -23.06 -13.41
C SER A 65 -2.23 -22.46 -14.44
N LEU A 66 -1.65 -21.75 -15.40
CA LEU A 66 -2.33 -21.42 -16.63
C LEU A 66 -2.14 -22.59 -17.59
N ASP A 67 -3.08 -23.52 -17.58
CA ASP A 67 -3.16 -24.46 -18.68
C ASP A 67 -3.61 -23.71 -19.94
N GLU A 68 -2.76 -23.73 -20.96
CA GLU A 68 -3.21 -23.34 -22.29
C GLU A 68 -4.42 -24.18 -22.69
N TYR A 69 -5.35 -23.57 -23.40
CA TYR A 69 -6.49 -24.30 -23.96
C TYR A 69 -5.96 -25.40 -24.90
N LYS A 70 -6.06 -26.65 -24.46
CA LYS A 70 -5.72 -27.80 -25.28
C LYS A 70 -6.98 -28.29 -25.97
N ILE A 71 -6.93 -28.39 -27.30
CA ILE A 71 -7.93 -29.14 -28.04
C ILE A 71 -7.78 -30.61 -27.60
N ARG A 72 -8.78 -31.11 -26.87
CA ARG A 72 -8.85 -32.52 -26.52
C ARG A 72 -9.73 -33.22 -27.54
N TYR A 73 -9.27 -34.37 -28.04
CA TYR A 73 -10.11 -35.22 -28.86
C TYR A 73 -11.21 -35.82 -27.98
N ASN A 74 -12.45 -35.72 -28.45
CA ASN A 74 -13.53 -36.49 -27.86
C ASN A 74 -13.36 -37.95 -28.33
N TYR A 75 -13.20 -38.87 -27.39
CA TYR A 75 -13.07 -40.30 -27.68
C TYR A 75 -14.43 -40.97 -27.91
N ASP A 76 -15.53 -40.28 -27.61
CA ASP A 76 -16.86 -40.70 -28.06
C ASP A 76 -16.98 -40.50 -29.57
N LYS A 77 -17.59 -41.47 -30.25
CA LYS A 77 -17.75 -41.53 -31.72
C LYS A 77 -18.69 -40.45 -32.30
N ASN A 78 -18.80 -39.30 -31.66
CA ASN A 78 -19.62 -38.17 -32.10
C ASN A 78 -18.82 -37.29 -33.07
N LYS A 79 -19.32 -37.10 -34.30
CA LYS A 79 -18.68 -36.31 -35.38
C LYS A 79 -18.72 -34.79 -35.18
N HIS A 80 -19.08 -34.28 -34.00
CA HIS A 80 -19.26 -32.85 -33.75
C HIS A 80 -18.14 -32.28 -32.89
N VAL A 81 -17.62 -31.12 -33.28
CA VAL A 81 -16.73 -30.30 -32.45
C VAL A 81 -17.58 -29.56 -31.42
N GLY A 82 -17.08 -29.39 -30.19
CA GLY A 82 -17.77 -28.62 -29.16
C GLY A 82 -17.84 -27.13 -29.52
N GLN A 83 -18.82 -26.74 -30.33
CA GLN A 83 -19.05 -25.37 -30.77
C GLN A 83 -20.25 -24.77 -30.04
N GLY A 84 -20.08 -23.57 -29.47
CA GLY A 84 -21.17 -22.84 -28.82
C GLY A 84 -22.20 -22.34 -29.82
N ASN A 85 -23.44 -22.15 -29.40
CA ASN A 85 -24.56 -21.69 -30.24
C ASN A 85 -24.47 -20.21 -30.66
N GLY A 86 -23.27 -19.60 -30.69
CA GLY A 86 -23.03 -18.21 -31.10
C GLY A 86 -23.47 -17.13 -30.09
N LYS A 87 -24.12 -17.49 -28.97
CA LYS A 87 -24.55 -16.57 -27.90
C LYS A 87 -23.83 -16.79 -26.55
N SER A 88 -22.77 -17.59 -26.55
CA SER A 88 -22.06 -17.97 -25.33
C SER A 88 -21.28 -16.79 -24.74
N LYS A 89 -21.28 -16.68 -23.40
CA LYS A 89 -20.45 -15.76 -22.63
C LYS A 89 -19.22 -16.47 -22.07
N VAL A 90 -18.18 -15.72 -21.73
CA VAL A 90 -17.00 -16.25 -21.05
C VAL A 90 -17.42 -16.90 -19.74
N GLY A 91 -17.13 -18.19 -19.57
CA GLY A 91 -17.55 -19.01 -18.43
C GLY A 91 -18.69 -20.00 -18.71
N ASP A 92 -19.35 -19.91 -19.86
CA ASP A 92 -20.41 -20.84 -20.23
C ASP A 92 -19.84 -22.21 -20.64
N VAL A 93 -20.37 -23.28 -20.05
CA VAL A 93 -20.01 -24.65 -20.40
C VAL A 93 -20.80 -25.09 -21.64
N VAL A 94 -20.11 -25.18 -22.78
CA VAL A 94 -20.72 -25.48 -24.09
C VAL A 94 -21.13 -26.95 -24.22
N ALA A 95 -20.41 -27.87 -23.58
CA ALA A 95 -20.76 -29.29 -23.52
C ALA A 95 -20.19 -29.90 -22.23
N ARG A 96 -20.96 -30.74 -21.55
CA ARG A 96 -20.45 -31.66 -20.52
C ARG A 96 -20.51 -33.07 -21.08
N ASP A 97 -19.46 -33.84 -20.81
CA ASP A 97 -19.43 -35.26 -21.13
C ASP A 97 -20.59 -35.96 -20.39
N SER A 98 -21.42 -36.70 -21.13
CA SER A 98 -22.56 -37.46 -20.59
C SER A 98 -22.13 -38.73 -19.85
N SER A 99 -20.83 -39.01 -19.78
CA SER A 99 -20.27 -40.15 -19.06
C SER A 99 -20.03 -39.84 -17.57
N GLY A 100 -21.12 -39.81 -16.78
CA GLY A 100 -21.04 -39.98 -15.32
C GLY A 100 -21.73 -38.90 -14.49
N ASP A 101 -22.98 -39.17 -14.13
CA ASP A 101 -23.64 -38.60 -12.95
C ASP A 101 -22.82 -38.91 -11.69
N LYS A 102 -21.88 -38.03 -11.33
CA LYS A 102 -21.38 -37.92 -9.96
C LYS A 102 -21.72 -36.54 -9.43
N LYS A 103 -22.66 -36.55 -8.48
CA LYS A 103 -23.00 -35.47 -7.55
C LYS A 103 -21.76 -34.62 -7.21
N GLY A 104 -21.94 -33.31 -7.27
CA GLY A 104 -20.91 -32.33 -6.95
C GLY A 104 -20.27 -32.54 -5.57
N PRO A 105 -19.08 -31.96 -5.34
CA PRO A 105 -18.32 -32.15 -4.12
C PRO A 105 -19.09 -31.63 -2.90
N GLY A 106 -19.59 -32.55 -2.09
CA GLY A 106 -19.90 -32.27 -0.69
C GLY A 106 -18.62 -32.05 0.09
N LYS A 107 -18.63 -31.08 1.01
CA LYS A 107 -17.62 -30.88 2.06
C LYS A 107 -17.54 -32.12 2.96
N GLY A 108 -16.86 -33.17 2.53
CA GLY A 108 -16.53 -34.34 3.32
C GLY A 108 -15.01 -34.46 3.45
N GLN A 109 -14.53 -34.78 4.66
CA GLN A 109 -13.12 -35.08 4.98
C GLN A 109 -12.71 -36.47 4.44
N GLY A 110 -12.86 -36.70 3.13
CA GLY A 110 -12.34 -37.88 2.44
C GLY A 110 -11.38 -37.45 1.35
N ALA A 111 -10.28 -38.19 1.17
CA ALA A 111 -9.35 -37.96 0.06
C ALA A 111 -10.11 -38.18 -1.27
N GLY A 112 -10.23 -37.12 -2.06
CA GLY A 112 -10.92 -37.16 -3.36
C GLY A 112 -10.04 -37.82 -4.41
N ASP A 113 -10.66 -38.63 -5.28
CA ASP A 113 -10.04 -39.33 -6.41
C ASP A 113 -9.76 -38.43 -7.63
N GLN A 114 -9.89 -37.11 -7.48
CA GLN A 114 -9.58 -36.16 -8.54
C GLN A 114 -8.11 -35.74 -8.44
N ALA A 115 -7.40 -35.72 -9.56
CA ALA A 115 -6.06 -35.14 -9.62
C ALA A 115 -6.10 -33.72 -9.07
N GLY A 116 -5.20 -33.39 -8.14
CA GLY A 116 -5.07 -32.05 -7.59
C GLY A 116 -4.76 -31.03 -8.70
N GLU A 117 -5.11 -29.77 -8.45
CA GLU A 117 -4.70 -28.69 -9.35
C GLU A 117 -3.18 -28.48 -9.21
N ASP A 118 -2.47 -28.40 -10.34
CA ASP A 118 -1.04 -28.06 -10.35
C ASP A 118 -0.86 -26.58 -9.99
N TYR A 119 -0.11 -26.30 -8.91
CA TYR A 119 0.28 -24.96 -8.50
C TYR A 119 1.73 -24.70 -8.87
N PHE A 120 2.03 -23.53 -9.44
CA PHE A 120 3.38 -23.05 -9.64
C PHE A 120 3.75 -22.07 -8.52
N GLU A 121 4.96 -22.15 -8.00
CA GLU A 121 5.47 -21.18 -7.04
C GLU A 121 5.99 -19.96 -7.80
N ALA A 122 5.31 -18.82 -7.67
CA ALA A 122 5.81 -17.55 -8.15
C ALA A 122 6.67 -16.90 -7.06
N GLU A 123 7.86 -16.45 -7.43
CA GLU A 123 8.76 -15.68 -6.59
C GLU A 123 8.35 -14.21 -6.60
N VAL A 124 7.90 -13.71 -5.46
CA VAL A 124 7.45 -12.32 -5.28
C VAL A 124 8.43 -11.58 -4.39
N SER A 125 8.79 -10.38 -4.81
CA SER A 125 9.69 -9.53 -4.05
C SER A 125 8.96 -8.85 -2.88
N MET A 126 9.71 -8.54 -1.82
CA MET A 126 9.16 -7.78 -0.68
C MET A 126 8.60 -6.41 -1.12
N MET A 127 9.24 -5.77 -2.10
CA MET A 127 8.80 -4.47 -2.62
C MET A 127 7.42 -4.54 -3.29
N GLU A 128 7.11 -5.61 -4.02
CA GLU A 128 5.78 -5.80 -4.63
C GLU A 128 4.70 -6.04 -3.58
N LEU A 129 5.01 -6.78 -2.51
CA LEU A 129 4.11 -6.95 -1.37
C LEU A 129 3.83 -5.63 -0.66
N GLU A 130 4.87 -4.83 -0.44
CA GLU A 130 4.77 -3.50 0.14
C GLU A 130 3.92 -2.57 -0.71
N GLU A 131 4.14 -2.53 -2.03
CA GLU A 131 3.35 -1.71 -2.94
C GLU A 131 1.87 -2.10 -2.90
N ALA A 132 1.58 -3.40 -2.95
CA ALA A 132 0.22 -3.92 -2.88
C ALA A 132 -0.48 -3.58 -1.55
N LEU A 133 0.25 -3.62 -0.43
CA LEU A 133 -0.23 -3.27 0.90
C LEU A 133 -0.44 -1.76 1.06
N PHE A 134 0.60 -0.98 0.81
CA PHE A 134 0.64 0.47 1.09
C PHE A 134 -0.28 1.28 0.18
N LYS A 135 -0.62 0.76 -1.01
CA LYS A 135 -1.62 1.38 -1.90
C LYS A 135 -2.97 1.60 -1.22
N GLN A 136 -3.32 0.81 -0.22
CA GLN A 136 -4.59 0.90 0.49
C GLN A 136 -4.52 1.68 1.82
N LEU A 137 -3.32 2.12 2.24
CA LEU A 137 -3.07 2.69 3.57
C LEU A 137 -2.70 4.18 3.48
N GLU A 138 -3.30 4.99 4.34
CA GLU A 138 -3.07 6.43 4.49
C GLU A 138 -3.18 6.85 5.95
N LEU A 139 -2.41 7.86 6.35
CA LEU A 139 -2.60 8.49 7.65
C LEU A 139 -3.97 9.19 7.70
N PRO A 140 -4.89 8.75 8.58
CA PRO A 140 -6.22 9.33 8.66
C PRO A 140 -6.17 10.73 9.28
N ASN A 141 -7.09 11.62 8.90
CA ASN A 141 -7.23 12.94 9.50
C ASN A 141 -5.93 13.78 9.47
N LEU A 142 -5.11 13.61 8.43
CA LEU A 142 -3.89 14.39 8.25
C LEU A 142 -4.24 15.86 7.99
N LYS A 143 -3.92 16.72 8.94
CA LYS A 143 -4.20 18.16 8.84
C LYS A 143 -2.96 18.89 8.34
N ARG A 144 -3.19 19.93 7.53
CA ARG A 144 -2.16 20.90 7.20
C ARG A 144 -1.85 21.71 8.46
N LYS A 145 -0.64 21.55 8.99
CA LYS A 145 -0.14 22.26 10.17
C LYS A 145 0.70 23.47 9.75
N GLU A 146 0.99 24.37 10.69
CA GLU A 146 1.80 25.55 10.41
C GLU A 146 3.19 25.16 9.91
N GLN A 147 3.61 25.84 8.83
CA GLN A 147 4.75 25.48 8.01
C GLN A 147 6.05 25.76 8.77
N GLU A 148 6.77 24.71 9.14
CA GLU A 148 8.21 24.82 9.31
C GLU A 148 8.87 23.85 8.32
N GLU A 149 9.41 24.47 7.26
CA GLU A 149 10.28 23.97 6.19
C GLU A 149 9.60 23.67 4.86
N HIS A 150 9.89 24.53 3.88
CA HIS A 150 9.56 24.35 2.47
C HIS A 150 10.52 23.30 1.87
N VAL A 151 10.05 22.07 1.66
CA VAL A 151 10.79 21.09 0.88
C VAL A 151 10.41 21.25 -0.59
N VAL A 152 11.40 21.47 -1.45
CA VAL A 152 11.21 21.52 -2.92
C VAL A 152 11.18 20.07 -3.42
N GLU A 153 9.99 19.53 -3.69
CA GLU A 153 9.84 18.14 -4.16
C GLU A 153 10.41 17.93 -5.58
N HIS A 154 10.17 18.87 -6.50
CA HIS A 154 10.39 18.63 -7.92
C HIS A 154 10.44 19.92 -8.74
N ILE A 155 11.30 19.91 -9.75
CA ILE A 155 11.55 21.00 -10.70
C ILE A 155 10.73 20.74 -11.97
N GLU A 156 9.63 21.47 -12.17
CA GLU A 156 8.82 21.38 -13.41
C GLU A 156 9.19 22.45 -14.42
N PHE A 157 9.58 22.02 -15.63
CA PHE A 157 9.84 22.91 -16.77
C PHE A 157 8.53 23.34 -17.46
N ASN A 158 7.69 24.08 -16.75
CA ASN A 158 6.36 24.48 -17.24
C ASN A 158 6.29 25.92 -17.75
N ASP A 159 7.32 26.74 -17.55
CA ASP A 159 7.31 28.16 -17.92
C ASP A 159 8.24 28.47 -19.09
N ILE A 160 7.86 29.49 -19.88
CA ILE A 160 8.62 29.93 -21.04
C ILE A 160 8.80 31.43 -20.99
N ARG A 161 10.06 31.85 -20.84
CA ARG A 161 10.44 33.26 -20.72
C ARG A 161 11.19 33.74 -21.97
N LYS A 162 11.18 35.05 -22.19
CA LYS A 162 11.93 35.70 -23.27
C LYS A 162 13.42 35.85 -22.96
N THR A 163 13.80 35.69 -21.68
CA THR A 163 15.16 35.84 -21.17
C THR A 163 15.47 34.69 -20.21
N GLY A 164 16.65 34.09 -20.32
CA GLY A 164 17.08 32.97 -19.48
C GLY A 164 18.49 32.50 -19.81
N LEU A 165 18.92 31.43 -19.15
CA LEU A 165 20.23 30.81 -19.41
C LEU A 165 20.27 30.19 -20.82
N MET A 166 21.34 30.46 -21.57
CA MET A 166 21.52 29.97 -22.96
C MET A 166 21.40 28.45 -23.10
N GLY A 167 21.71 27.69 -22.05
CA GLY A 167 21.52 26.23 -22.04
C GLY A 167 20.06 25.77 -22.14
N ASN A 168 19.09 26.58 -21.75
CA ASN A 168 17.67 26.22 -21.69
C ASN A 168 16.84 26.79 -22.84
N ILE A 169 17.47 27.18 -23.95
CA ILE A 169 16.73 27.68 -25.12
C ILE A 169 15.81 26.58 -25.66
N ASP A 170 14.52 26.89 -25.76
CA ASP A 170 13.58 26.09 -26.55
C ASP A 170 13.80 26.41 -28.02
N LYS A 171 14.63 25.59 -28.68
CA LYS A 171 15.00 25.75 -30.09
C LYS A 171 13.78 25.78 -31.00
N LYS A 172 12.79 24.91 -30.76
CA LYS A 172 11.59 24.80 -31.59
C LYS A 172 10.73 26.06 -31.48
N ARG A 173 10.45 26.51 -30.26
CA ARG A 173 9.64 27.72 -30.04
C ARG A 173 10.35 29.00 -30.48
N THR A 174 11.66 29.08 -30.28
CA THR A 174 12.50 30.19 -30.76
C THR A 174 12.46 30.30 -32.28
N MET A 175 12.69 29.19 -32.97
CA MET A 175 12.65 29.11 -34.43
C MET A 175 11.25 29.44 -34.99
N MET A 176 10.19 28.98 -34.32
CA MET A 176 8.81 29.35 -34.68
C MET A 176 8.49 30.83 -34.44
N SER A 177 9.06 31.46 -33.41
CA SER A 177 8.91 32.90 -33.17
C SER A 177 9.56 33.71 -34.29
N ALA A 178 10.80 33.35 -34.66
CA ALA A 178 11.52 33.99 -35.76
C ALA A 178 10.79 33.82 -37.10
N PHE A 179 10.26 32.62 -37.37
CA PHE A 179 9.46 32.35 -38.57
C PHE A 179 8.21 33.24 -38.62
N LYS A 180 7.46 33.33 -37.53
CA LYS A 180 6.25 34.19 -37.45
C LYS A 180 6.60 35.66 -37.69
N ARG A 181 7.67 36.17 -37.06
CA ARG A 181 8.13 37.56 -37.23
C ARG A 181 8.57 37.84 -38.67
N ASN A 182 9.36 36.94 -39.28
CA ASN A 182 9.84 37.10 -40.65
C ASN A 182 8.69 36.98 -41.67
N ALA A 183 7.73 36.09 -41.43
CA ALA A 183 6.51 35.98 -42.24
C ALA A 183 5.66 37.26 -42.19
N MET A 184 5.56 37.92 -41.03
CA MET A 184 4.91 39.24 -40.93
C MET A 184 5.63 40.33 -41.73
N HIS A 185 6.95 40.20 -41.93
CA HIS A 185 7.75 41.09 -42.78
C HIS A 185 7.80 40.65 -44.25
N GLY A 186 6.95 39.69 -44.65
CA GLY A 186 6.80 39.27 -46.05
C GLY A 186 7.79 38.21 -46.53
N LYS A 187 8.66 37.68 -45.66
CA LYS A 187 9.60 36.60 -46.00
C LYS A 187 9.50 35.46 -44.99
N PRO A 188 8.72 34.41 -45.23
CA PRO A 188 8.61 33.28 -44.30
C PRO A 188 9.91 32.47 -44.27
N ALA A 189 10.81 32.81 -43.35
CA ALA A 189 12.10 32.16 -43.18
C ALA A 189 12.45 32.04 -41.69
N PHE A 190 13.25 31.03 -41.34
CA PHE A 190 13.70 30.82 -39.95
C PHE A 190 14.90 31.69 -39.55
N HIS A 191 15.52 32.36 -40.52
CA HIS A 191 16.65 33.28 -40.32
C HIS A 191 16.33 34.64 -40.92
N PRO A 192 16.86 35.75 -40.36
CA PRO A 192 17.68 35.82 -39.14
C PRO A 192 16.85 35.63 -37.84
N ILE A 193 17.49 35.13 -36.78
CA ILE A 193 16.92 35.04 -35.41
C ILE A 193 17.46 36.23 -34.61
N TYR A 194 16.57 37.01 -33.97
CA TYR A 194 16.97 38.09 -33.06
C TYR A 194 16.73 37.71 -31.60
N ASN A 195 17.29 38.49 -30.68
CA ASN A 195 17.14 38.27 -29.24
C ASN A 195 15.66 38.25 -28.78
N GLU A 196 14.78 38.96 -29.48
CA GLU A 196 13.34 39.01 -29.19
C GLU A 196 12.61 37.68 -29.49
N ASP A 197 13.19 36.88 -30.40
CA ASP A 197 12.65 35.58 -30.80
C ASP A 197 13.01 34.48 -29.80
N LEU A 198 14.01 34.70 -28.94
CA LEU A 198 14.50 33.72 -27.99
C LEU A 198 13.41 33.34 -26.98
N LYS A 199 13.22 32.03 -26.82
CA LYS A 199 12.35 31.42 -25.80
C LYS A 199 13.18 30.47 -24.96
N PHE A 200 13.12 30.63 -23.65
CA PHE A 200 13.85 29.83 -22.69
C PHE A 200 12.86 29.02 -21.87
N LYS A 201 13.13 27.72 -21.70
CA LYS A 201 12.42 26.90 -20.73
C LYS A 201 12.90 27.33 -19.34
N THR A 202 11.96 27.69 -18.49
CA THR A 202 12.22 28.01 -17.08
C THR A 202 11.52 26.95 -16.25
N TRP A 203 12.16 26.56 -15.16
CA TRP A 203 11.51 25.73 -14.17
C TRP A 203 10.86 26.60 -13.11
N ASN A 204 9.72 26.15 -12.61
CA ASN A 204 9.19 26.66 -11.35
C ASN A 204 9.35 25.57 -10.31
N GLU A 205 9.81 25.96 -9.13
CA GLU A 205 9.79 25.10 -7.96
C GLU A 205 8.37 25.05 -7.44
N ILE A 206 7.76 23.87 -7.45
CA ILE A 206 6.46 23.67 -6.81
C ILE A 206 6.74 23.28 -5.37
N ILE A 207 6.51 24.23 -4.46
CA ILE A 207 6.58 23.96 -3.03
C ILE A 207 5.26 23.30 -2.64
N LYS A 208 5.29 22.00 -2.34
CA LYS A 208 4.18 21.37 -1.62
C LYS A 208 4.46 21.48 -0.13
N PRO A 209 3.53 22.05 0.66
CA PRO A 209 3.67 22.03 2.11
C PRO A 209 3.47 20.59 2.58
N ASP A 210 4.55 19.94 3.01
CA ASP A 210 4.44 18.65 3.69
C ASP A 210 4.07 18.88 5.16
N SER A 211 3.20 18.04 5.69
CA SER A 211 2.70 18.18 7.06
C SER A 211 3.43 17.21 7.95
N LYS A 212 4.30 17.73 8.82
CA LYS A 212 5.04 16.92 9.79
C LYS A 212 4.07 16.09 10.63
N ALA A 213 4.43 14.84 10.85
CA ALA A 213 3.65 13.91 11.63
C ALA A 213 4.57 13.07 12.51
N VAL A 214 4.09 12.73 13.70
CA VAL A 214 4.77 11.84 14.63
C VAL A 214 3.85 10.68 14.99
N VAL A 215 4.40 9.48 14.90
CA VAL A 215 3.72 8.25 15.29
C VAL A 215 4.35 7.73 16.59
N LEU A 216 3.53 7.61 17.63
CA LEU A 216 3.98 7.11 18.94
C LEU A 216 3.59 5.64 19.04
N ALA A 217 4.56 4.76 18.83
CA ALA A 217 4.39 3.31 18.88
C ALA A 217 4.55 2.81 20.32
N MET A 218 3.45 2.50 21.00
CA MET A 218 3.44 2.00 22.36
C MET A 218 3.16 0.49 22.37
N MET A 219 4.08 -0.30 22.92
CA MET A 219 3.90 -1.74 23.06
C MET A 219 4.07 -2.16 24.51
N ASP A 220 3.12 -2.95 24.97
CA ASP A 220 3.21 -3.66 26.24
C ASP A 220 4.26 -4.77 26.13
N THR A 221 5.18 -4.81 27.09
CA THR A 221 6.27 -5.80 27.16
C THR A 221 6.15 -6.64 28.42
N SER A 222 5.00 -6.59 29.10
CA SER A 222 4.72 -7.32 30.33
C SER A 222 4.78 -8.85 30.18
N GLY A 223 4.68 -9.52 31.32
CA GLY A 223 4.66 -10.98 31.40
C GLY A 223 3.37 -11.63 30.90
N SER A 224 2.25 -10.89 30.82
CA SER A 224 0.99 -11.42 30.31
C SER A 224 1.02 -11.59 28.80
N MET A 225 1.83 -10.78 28.10
CA MET A 225 2.09 -10.91 26.68
C MET A 225 3.02 -12.09 26.38
N GLY A 226 2.42 -13.18 25.89
CA GLY A 226 3.10 -14.36 25.39
C GLY A 226 3.84 -14.14 24.07
N LEU A 227 4.43 -15.22 23.55
CA LEU A 227 5.15 -15.21 22.27
C LEU A 227 4.24 -14.79 21.11
N TRP A 228 3.00 -15.27 21.11
CA TRP A 228 2.02 -14.95 20.08
C TRP A 228 1.58 -13.50 20.14
N GLU A 229 1.26 -12.98 21.32
CA GLU A 229 0.82 -11.61 21.51
C GLU A 229 1.93 -10.62 21.11
N LYS A 230 3.17 -10.89 21.52
CA LYS A 230 4.35 -10.12 21.11
C LYS A 230 4.59 -10.20 19.60
N TYR A 231 4.43 -11.39 19.01
CA TYR A 231 4.55 -11.58 17.56
C TYR A 231 3.57 -10.70 16.78
N MET A 232 2.29 -10.71 17.15
CA MET A 232 1.24 -9.93 16.49
C MET A 232 1.49 -8.42 16.60
N ALA A 233 1.87 -7.94 17.78
CA ALA A 233 2.18 -6.52 18.01
C ALA A 233 3.41 -6.09 17.21
N ARG A 234 4.50 -6.87 17.24
CA ARG A 234 5.72 -6.61 16.46
C ARG A 234 5.46 -6.64 14.96
N SER A 235 4.65 -7.59 14.49
CA SER A 235 4.22 -7.65 13.08
C SER A 235 3.56 -6.35 12.65
N PHE A 236 2.59 -5.87 13.42
CA PHE A 236 1.90 -4.61 13.13
C PHE A 236 2.87 -3.43 13.08
N PHE A 237 3.71 -3.27 14.10
CA PHE A 237 4.64 -2.14 14.16
C PHE A 237 5.73 -2.21 13.09
N PHE A 238 6.19 -3.40 12.71
CA PHE A 238 7.13 -3.58 11.62
C PHE A 238 6.55 -3.06 10.30
N TRP A 239 5.34 -3.51 9.94
CA TRP A 239 4.69 -3.07 8.71
C TRP A 239 4.29 -1.61 8.74
N MET A 240 3.88 -1.10 9.89
CA MET A 240 3.60 0.33 10.09
C MET A 240 4.85 1.17 9.86
N THR A 241 6.01 0.80 10.43
CA THR A 241 7.26 1.54 10.24
C THR A 241 7.67 1.58 8.77
N ARG A 242 7.58 0.45 8.06
CA ARG A 242 7.88 0.39 6.63
C ARG A 242 6.90 1.22 5.81
N PHE A 243 5.60 1.09 6.09
CA PHE A 243 4.54 1.88 5.47
C PHE A 243 4.81 3.39 5.57
N LEU A 244 5.12 3.86 6.78
CA LEU A 244 5.32 5.29 7.04
C LEU A 244 6.58 5.81 6.34
N ARG A 245 7.70 5.07 6.42
CA ARG A 245 8.96 5.46 5.77
C ARG A 245 8.88 5.45 4.25
N THR A 246 8.07 4.57 3.67
CA THR A 246 7.90 4.48 2.21
C THR A 246 6.97 5.56 1.67
N LYS A 247 5.90 5.92 2.41
CA LYS A 247 4.88 6.86 1.93
C LYS A 247 5.09 8.31 2.36
N TYR A 248 5.79 8.55 3.47
CA TYR A 248 5.93 9.88 4.06
C TYR A 248 7.38 10.14 4.48
N GLU A 249 7.99 11.16 3.88
CA GLU A 249 9.40 11.52 4.15
C GLU A 249 9.56 12.23 5.51
N THR A 250 8.56 13.00 5.93
CA THR A 250 8.64 13.86 7.13
C THR A 250 7.96 13.26 8.37
N VAL A 251 7.69 11.94 8.37
CA VAL A 251 7.13 11.25 9.53
C VAL A 251 8.23 10.78 10.48
N GLU A 252 8.14 11.21 11.74
CA GLU A 252 8.94 10.68 12.84
C GLU A 252 8.22 9.54 13.55
N ILE A 253 8.96 8.52 14.00
CA ILE A 253 8.43 7.37 14.74
C ILE A 253 9.18 7.27 16.05
N GLU A 254 8.44 7.26 17.16
CA GLU A 254 8.98 7.14 18.52
C GLU A 254 8.44 5.88 19.17
N PHE A 255 9.34 5.03 19.67
CA PHE A 255 9.01 3.73 20.24
C PHE A 255 8.99 3.80 21.77
N ILE A 256 7.88 3.38 22.37
CA ILE A 256 7.66 3.37 23.81
C ILE A 256 7.34 1.93 24.22
N ALA A 257 8.25 1.31 24.96
CA ALA A 257 7.99 0.04 25.62
C ALA A 257 7.52 0.30 27.05
N HIS A 258 6.53 -0.46 27.53
CA HIS A 258 6.07 -0.34 28.91
C HIS A 258 5.73 -1.69 29.54
N HIS A 259 6.04 -1.77 30.84
CA HIS A 259 5.58 -2.80 31.77
C HIS A 259 4.90 -2.11 32.95
N THR A 260 5.53 -2.14 34.13
CA THR A 260 5.26 -1.23 35.25
C THR A 260 5.71 0.21 35.01
N GLU A 261 6.73 0.43 34.18
CA GLU A 261 7.27 1.74 33.81
C GLU A 261 7.43 1.81 32.30
N ALA A 262 7.26 3.02 31.75
CA ALA A 262 7.40 3.27 30.31
C ALA A 262 8.72 3.96 29.99
N LYS A 263 9.39 3.49 28.94
CA LYS A 263 10.66 4.03 28.45
C LYS A 263 10.60 4.24 26.95
N VAL A 264 11.22 5.32 26.49
CA VAL A 264 11.49 5.52 25.07
C VAL A 264 12.68 4.65 24.71
N VAL A 265 12.53 3.81 23.69
CA VAL A 265 13.52 2.81 23.27
C VAL A 265 13.86 2.99 21.80
N THR A 266 14.97 2.41 21.36
CA THR A 266 15.31 2.37 19.95
C THR A 266 14.42 1.36 19.22
N GLU A 267 14.38 1.45 17.90
CA GLU A 267 13.67 0.48 17.04
C GLU A 267 14.18 -0.96 17.29
N GLU A 268 15.49 -1.14 17.38
CA GLU A 268 16.12 -2.44 17.65
C GLU A 268 15.69 -3.01 19.00
N ASP A 269 15.72 -2.20 20.06
CA ASP A 269 15.30 -2.62 21.41
C ASP A 269 13.80 -2.93 21.44
N PHE A 270 12.98 -2.15 20.74
CA PHE A 270 11.54 -2.36 20.67
C PHE A 270 11.19 -3.75 20.09
N PHE A 271 11.89 -4.20 19.04
CA PHE A 271 11.62 -5.49 18.41
C PHE A 271 12.36 -6.68 19.04
N SER A 272 13.50 -6.47 19.70
CA SER A 272 14.33 -7.55 20.23
C SER A 272 14.14 -7.82 21.73
N LYS A 273 13.82 -6.80 22.52
CA LYS A 273 13.86 -6.90 23.98
C LYS A 273 12.70 -7.74 24.52
N GLY A 274 13.03 -8.67 25.42
CA GLY A 274 12.07 -9.40 26.23
C GLY A 274 12.03 -8.79 27.62
N GLU A 275 10.87 -8.32 28.05
CA GLU A 275 10.66 -7.87 29.43
C GLU A 275 9.61 -8.77 30.11
N SER A 276 9.68 -8.79 31.43
CA SER A 276 8.81 -9.55 32.32
C SER A 276 8.41 -8.65 33.49
N GLY A 277 7.15 -8.72 33.90
CA GLY A 277 6.61 -7.83 34.93
C GLY A 277 5.09 -7.68 34.82
N GLY A 278 4.51 -6.91 35.74
CA GLY A 278 3.11 -6.51 35.67
C GLY A 278 2.88 -5.38 34.68
N THR A 279 1.60 -5.12 34.38
CA THR A 279 1.18 -4.14 33.37
C THR A 279 0.56 -2.92 34.03
N ILE A 280 1.13 -1.75 33.75
CA ILE A 280 0.59 -0.43 34.14
C ILE A 280 0.55 0.45 32.89
N CYS A 281 -0.55 0.37 32.16
CA CYS A 281 -0.72 1.08 30.89
C CYS A 281 -0.70 2.61 31.04
N SER A 282 -1.07 3.16 32.20
CA SER A 282 -1.01 4.61 32.40
C SER A 282 0.42 5.17 32.32
N SER A 283 1.44 4.33 32.55
CA SER A 283 2.84 4.73 32.43
C SER A 283 3.18 5.11 30.98
N ALA A 284 2.68 4.34 30.00
CA ALA A 284 2.91 4.59 28.57
C ALA A 284 2.29 5.93 28.14
N TYR A 285 1.03 6.18 28.50
CA TYR A 285 0.35 7.42 28.12
C TYR A 285 0.95 8.65 28.78
N ARG A 286 1.42 8.53 30.03
CA ARG A 286 2.17 9.61 30.68
C ARG A 286 3.46 9.93 29.93
N LYS A 287 4.21 8.91 29.53
CA LYS A 287 5.45 9.09 28.78
C LYS A 287 5.20 9.69 27.40
N ALA A 288 4.13 9.26 26.73
CA ALA A 288 3.70 9.83 25.44
C ALA A 288 3.35 11.32 25.58
N LEU A 289 2.58 11.70 26.60
CA LEU A 289 2.26 13.11 26.87
C LEU A 289 3.50 13.95 27.20
N GLU A 290 4.42 13.43 28.00
CA GLU A 290 5.70 14.08 28.31
C GLU A 290 6.52 14.32 27.03
N LEU A 291 6.60 13.32 26.16
CA LEU A 291 7.34 13.40 24.90
C LEU A 291 6.69 14.39 23.92
N ILE A 292 5.36 14.45 23.87
CA ILE A 292 4.62 15.47 23.11
C ILE A 292 4.95 16.87 23.63
N GLN A 293 4.87 17.09 24.95
CA GLN A 293 5.13 18.40 25.55
C GLN A 293 6.57 18.88 25.33
N ASN A 294 7.54 17.96 25.32
CA ASN A 294 8.96 18.32 25.21
C ASN A 294 9.44 18.47 23.76
N LYS A 295 8.98 17.61 22.83
CA LYS A 295 9.53 17.50 21.47
C LYS A 295 8.52 17.81 20.36
N TYR A 296 7.23 17.52 20.56
CA TYR A 296 6.23 17.55 19.48
C TYR A 296 5.06 18.48 19.79
N ASP A 297 5.18 19.74 19.38
CA ASP A 297 4.08 20.70 19.51
C ASP A 297 2.86 20.27 18.67
N PRO A 298 1.67 20.06 19.28
CA PRO A 298 0.43 19.71 18.56
C PRO A 298 0.00 20.72 17.49
N VAL A 299 0.48 21.97 17.53
CA VAL A 299 0.21 22.98 16.50
C VAL A 299 1.04 22.74 15.23
N LYS A 300 2.24 22.17 15.37
CA LYS A 300 3.19 21.92 14.27
C LYS A 300 3.13 20.49 13.75
N PHE A 301 2.89 19.52 14.64
CA PHE A 301 2.88 18.09 14.31
C PHE A 301 1.47 17.50 14.29
N ASN A 302 1.22 16.58 13.38
CA ASN A 302 0.10 15.65 13.48
C ASN A 302 0.52 14.44 14.32
N ILE A 303 -0.18 14.18 15.42
CA ILE A 303 0.26 13.19 16.42
C ILE A 303 -0.66 11.96 16.36
N TYR A 304 -0.05 10.77 16.23
CA TYR A 304 -0.74 9.48 16.11
C TYR A 304 -0.21 8.44 17.12
N PRO A 305 -0.78 8.39 18.33
CA PRO A 305 -0.51 7.32 19.28
C PRO A 305 -1.18 6.00 18.89
N PHE A 306 -0.39 4.94 18.87
CA PHE A 306 -0.83 3.55 18.73
C PHE A 306 -0.38 2.75 19.92
N HIS A 307 -1.31 2.08 20.60
CA HIS A 307 -1.00 1.22 21.74
C HIS A 307 -1.47 -0.20 21.50
N PHE A 308 -0.55 -1.15 21.64
CA PHE A 308 -0.84 -2.59 21.60
C PHE A 308 -0.60 -3.24 22.96
N SER A 309 -1.58 -4.03 23.41
CA SER A 309 -1.54 -4.81 24.65
C SER A 309 -2.46 -6.03 24.51
N ASP A 310 -2.36 -6.99 25.44
CA ASP A 310 -3.24 -8.16 25.54
C ASP A 310 -4.55 -7.88 26.30
N GLY A 311 -4.73 -6.65 26.80
CA GLY A 311 -5.93 -6.21 27.49
C GLY A 311 -5.92 -6.44 29.00
N ASP A 312 -4.82 -6.96 29.55
CA ASP A 312 -4.63 -7.09 30.99
C ASP A 312 -3.96 -5.83 31.56
N ASN A 313 -4.55 -5.28 32.62
CA ASN A 313 -4.04 -4.11 33.30
C ASN A 313 -4.50 -4.11 34.75
N LEU A 314 -3.69 -3.50 35.60
CA LEU A 314 -4.04 -3.33 37.00
C LEU A 314 -5.35 -2.55 37.14
N THR A 315 -6.35 -3.13 37.82
CA THR A 315 -7.71 -2.55 37.90
C THR A 315 -7.73 -1.15 38.52
N SER A 316 -6.85 -0.88 39.48
CA SER A 316 -6.69 0.45 40.09
C SER A 316 -6.14 1.51 39.12
N ASP A 317 -5.49 1.08 38.03
CA ASP A 317 -4.89 1.96 37.03
C ASP A 317 -5.86 2.32 35.90
N ASN A 318 -6.90 1.52 35.66
CA ASN A 318 -7.86 1.72 34.56
C ASN A 318 -8.52 3.11 34.57
N ALA A 319 -8.91 3.61 35.74
CA ALA A 319 -9.50 4.96 35.85
C ALA A 319 -8.51 6.07 35.48
N ARG A 320 -7.21 5.85 35.68
CA ARG A 320 -6.13 6.76 35.29
C ARG A 320 -5.85 6.65 33.79
N CYS A 321 -5.85 5.44 33.23
CA CYS A 321 -5.69 5.22 31.79
C CYS A 321 -6.73 5.99 30.98
N VAL A 322 -8.01 5.88 31.34
CA VAL A 322 -9.10 6.58 30.62
C VAL A 322 -8.86 8.09 30.60
N LYS A 323 -8.51 8.70 31.74
CA LYS A 323 -8.22 10.14 31.82
C LYS A 323 -7.04 10.54 30.93
N LEU A 324 -5.96 9.77 30.96
CA LEU A 324 -4.78 10.07 30.14
C LEU A 324 -5.04 9.88 28.65
N VAL A 325 -5.82 8.87 28.26
CA VAL A 325 -6.26 8.68 26.87
C VAL A 325 -7.12 9.85 26.42
N GLU A 326 -8.03 10.35 27.26
CA GLU A 326 -8.81 11.56 26.97
C GLU A 326 -7.96 12.81 26.78
N GLU A 327 -6.92 13.00 27.60
CA GLU A 327 -5.95 14.07 27.43
C GLU A 327 -5.15 13.92 26.13
N LEU A 328 -4.67 12.71 25.85
CA LEU A 328 -3.91 12.39 24.65
C LEU A 328 -4.74 12.60 23.38
N MET A 329 -6.05 12.28 23.39
CA MET A 329 -6.98 12.54 22.28
C MET A 329 -7.22 14.03 22.01
N LYS A 330 -7.04 14.92 23.01
CA LYS A 330 -7.17 16.37 22.80
C LYS A 330 -6.01 16.89 21.94
N VAL A 331 -4.81 16.37 22.16
CA VAL A 331 -3.59 16.80 21.45
C VAL A 331 -3.27 15.99 20.19
N SER A 332 -3.89 14.81 20.02
CA SER A 332 -3.66 13.93 18.85
C SER A 332 -4.76 14.05 17.78
N ASN A 333 -4.41 13.60 16.58
CA ASN A 333 -5.33 13.48 15.44
C ASN A 333 -6.20 12.22 15.57
N MET A 334 -5.63 11.15 16.13
CA MET A 334 -6.28 9.87 16.35
C MET A 334 -5.57 9.12 17.48
N PHE A 335 -6.30 8.30 18.23
CA PHE A 335 -5.73 7.31 19.13
C PHE A 335 -6.14 5.91 18.68
N GLY A 336 -5.15 5.06 18.39
CA GLY A 336 -5.35 3.67 17.97
C GLY A 336 -5.03 2.69 19.10
N TYR A 337 -5.97 1.82 19.45
CA TYR A 337 -5.76 0.75 20.43
C TYR A 337 -5.92 -0.64 19.80
N GLY A 338 -4.85 -1.42 19.77
CA GLY A 338 -4.84 -2.81 19.35
C GLY A 338 -4.86 -3.73 20.56
N GLU A 339 -5.90 -4.55 20.69
CA GLU A 339 -5.92 -5.62 21.70
C GLU A 339 -5.62 -6.96 21.05
N VAL A 340 -4.56 -7.65 21.49
CA VAL A 340 -4.27 -9.00 21.01
C VAL A 340 -4.94 -10.01 21.93
N ASN A 341 -6.03 -10.61 21.46
CA ASN A 341 -6.88 -11.47 22.27
C ASN A 341 -7.38 -12.68 21.48
N GLN A 342 -6.51 -13.68 21.33
CA GLN A 342 -6.80 -14.91 20.58
C GLN A 342 -7.96 -15.71 21.17
N TYR A 343 -8.06 -15.77 22.50
CA TYR A 343 -9.01 -16.63 23.22
C TYR A 343 -10.26 -15.89 23.72
N ASN A 344 -10.47 -14.64 23.28
CA ASN A 344 -11.60 -13.81 23.71
C ASN A 344 -11.69 -13.69 25.25
N ARG A 345 -10.52 -13.59 25.90
CA ARG A 345 -10.37 -13.39 27.35
C ARG A 345 -11.05 -12.09 27.77
N HIS A 346 -11.48 -12.03 29.02
CA HIS A 346 -12.08 -10.81 29.56
C HIS A 346 -11.02 -9.71 29.69
N SER A 347 -11.09 -8.68 28.85
CA SER A 347 -10.20 -7.52 28.89
C SER A 347 -10.70 -6.47 29.87
N THR A 348 -9.85 -6.12 30.84
CA THR A 348 -10.17 -5.09 31.83
C THR A 348 -10.07 -3.70 31.20
N LEU A 349 -9.10 -3.50 30.29
CA LEU A 349 -8.91 -2.25 29.55
C LEU A 349 -10.04 -1.97 28.58
N MET A 350 -10.42 -2.93 27.75
CA MET A 350 -11.50 -2.72 26.77
C MET A 350 -12.82 -2.41 27.47
N THR A 351 -13.08 -3.04 28.61
CA THR A 351 -14.26 -2.73 29.42
C THR A 351 -14.22 -1.29 29.93
N ALA A 352 -13.05 -0.76 30.31
CA ALA A 352 -12.90 0.64 30.67
C ALA A 352 -13.06 1.57 29.45
N TYR A 353 -12.55 1.19 28.29
CA TYR A 353 -12.59 1.99 27.06
C TYR A 353 -13.94 2.00 26.35
N LYS A 354 -14.83 1.03 26.61
CA LYS A 354 -16.21 1.04 26.08
C LYS A 354 -16.98 2.34 26.33
N ASN A 355 -16.63 3.07 27.39
CA ASN A 355 -17.30 4.32 27.75
C ASN A 355 -16.77 5.53 26.95
N ILE A 356 -15.65 5.38 26.24
CA ILE A 356 -15.07 6.45 25.42
C ILE A 356 -15.86 6.54 24.11
N LYS A 357 -16.65 7.62 23.95
CA LYS A 357 -17.50 7.86 22.76
C LYS A 357 -16.89 8.84 21.74
N ASN A 358 -15.56 9.00 21.75
CA ASN A 358 -14.88 9.97 20.88
C ASN A 358 -14.59 9.38 19.50
N GLU A 359 -14.89 10.09 18.42
CA GLU A 359 -14.62 9.66 17.03
C GLU A 359 -13.12 9.45 16.75
N LYS A 360 -12.24 10.13 17.50
CA LYS A 360 -10.79 9.95 17.40
C LYS A 360 -10.28 8.62 17.97
N PHE A 361 -11.09 7.94 18.78
CA PHE A 361 -10.72 6.66 19.38
C PHE A 361 -11.05 5.53 18.41
N ARG A 362 -10.02 4.90 17.85
CA ARG A 362 -10.15 3.70 17.02
C ARG A 362 -9.57 2.52 17.78
N HIS A 363 -10.26 1.38 17.76
CA HIS A 363 -9.75 0.15 18.36
C HIS A 363 -9.96 -1.04 17.43
N TYR A 364 -9.10 -2.05 17.55
CA TYR A 364 -9.21 -3.31 16.81
C TYR A 364 -8.76 -4.47 17.69
N ILE A 365 -9.48 -5.59 17.64
CA ILE A 365 -9.16 -6.81 18.40
C ILE A 365 -8.57 -7.84 17.45
N LEU A 366 -7.32 -8.22 17.67
CA LEU A 366 -6.59 -9.19 16.86
C LEU A 366 -6.78 -10.59 17.45
N LYS A 367 -7.40 -11.48 16.67
CA LYS A 367 -7.68 -12.87 17.06
C LYS A 367 -6.87 -13.87 16.25
N GLN A 368 -6.68 -13.58 14.96
CA GLN A 368 -5.97 -14.42 14.00
C GLN A 368 -4.80 -13.65 13.40
N LYS A 369 -3.85 -14.34 12.75
CA LYS A 369 -2.71 -13.68 12.12
C LYS A 369 -3.14 -12.64 11.07
N SER A 370 -4.06 -13.03 10.19
CA SER A 370 -4.64 -12.16 9.15
C SER A 370 -5.28 -10.86 9.67
N ASP A 371 -5.59 -10.79 10.97
CA ASP A 371 -6.08 -9.57 11.60
C ASP A 371 -5.06 -8.43 11.65
N VAL A 372 -3.75 -8.69 11.53
CA VAL A 372 -2.74 -7.62 11.42
C VAL A 372 -3.05 -6.74 10.20
N PHE A 373 -3.30 -7.36 9.05
CA PHE A 373 -3.65 -6.65 7.82
C PHE A 373 -4.96 -5.86 7.98
N ASN A 374 -5.98 -6.49 8.57
CA ASN A 374 -7.27 -5.84 8.79
C ASN A 374 -7.15 -4.67 9.80
N ALA A 375 -6.32 -4.81 10.83
CA ALA A 375 -6.04 -3.76 11.80
C ALA A 375 -5.33 -2.58 11.14
N MET A 376 -4.31 -2.83 10.30
CA MET A 376 -3.65 -1.78 9.53
C MET A 376 -4.65 -1.03 8.64
N ARG A 377 -5.50 -1.76 7.92
CA ARG A 377 -6.56 -1.14 7.09
C ARG A 377 -7.57 -0.35 7.92
N SER A 378 -7.94 -0.83 9.10
CA SER A 378 -8.85 -0.12 9.99
C SER A 378 -8.25 1.19 10.50
N PHE A 379 -7.01 1.14 10.99
CA PHE A 379 -6.34 2.30 11.54
C PHE A 379 -5.92 3.32 10.47
N PHE A 380 -5.37 2.86 9.35
CA PHE A 380 -4.84 3.69 8.26
C PHE A 380 -5.79 3.78 7.06
N SER A 381 -7.11 3.72 7.29
CA SER A 381 -8.09 4.07 6.26
C SER A 381 -8.62 5.48 6.47
N ASN A 382 -8.72 6.21 5.37
CA ASN A 382 -9.32 7.53 5.34
C ASN A 382 -10.84 7.39 5.15
N GLU A 383 -11.61 7.57 6.22
CA GLU A 383 -13.07 7.48 6.17
C GLU A 383 -13.70 8.67 5.42
N GLU A 384 -13.02 9.82 5.38
CA GLU A 384 -13.53 11.02 4.69
C GLU A 384 -13.58 10.86 3.16
N GLY A 385 -12.75 9.99 2.59
CA GLY A 385 -12.77 9.67 1.15
C GLY A 385 -13.99 8.87 0.68
N LYS A 386 -14.73 8.22 1.60
CA LYS A 386 -15.94 7.46 1.25
C LYS A 386 -17.20 8.32 1.08
N LYS A 387 -17.21 9.57 1.55
CA LYS A 387 -18.37 10.48 1.41
C LYS A 387 -18.46 11.16 0.05
N TYR A 388 -17.43 11.03 -0.80
CA TYR A 388 -17.35 11.70 -2.11
C TYR A 388 -17.03 10.73 -3.27
N ALA A 389 -17.21 9.42 -3.08
CA ALA A 389 -17.04 8.41 -4.12
C ALA A 389 -18.39 7.87 -4.60
#